data_AF-A0A2G8LK04-F1
#
_entry.id   AF-A0A2G8LK04-F1
#
_cell.length_a   1.000
_cell.length_b   1.000
_cell.length_c   1.000
_cell.angle_alpha   90.00
_cell.angle_beta   90.00
_cell.angle_gamma   90.00
#
_symmetry.space_group_name_H-M   'P 1'
#
loop_
_entity.id
_entity.type
_entity.pdbx_description
1 polymer ?
#
loop_
_entity_poly.entity_id
_entity_poly.type
_entity_poly.pdbx_seq_one_letter_code
_entity_poly.pdbx_strand_id
1 'polypeptide(L)'
;MEDQQEGKKEEKETDYRRLQSYPLIRHSDMNEEMRTETMELCVTACEKFSNNNETAAKMIKETMDKKFGASWHAVVAKDMDSK
;
A
#
# COMPACT_ATOMS: atom_id res chain seq x y z
N MET A 1 -15.42 15.97 34.62
CA MET A 1 -14.11 15.64 34.00
C MET A 1 -14.38 14.58 32.94
N GLU A 2 -15.06 14.92 31.85
CA GLU A 2 -15.37 13.95 30.76
C GLU A 2 -15.09 14.51 29.36
N ASP A 3 -14.92 15.83 29.20
CA ASP A 3 -14.68 16.47 27.90
C ASP A 3 -13.27 16.32 27.28
N GLN A 4 -12.34 15.59 27.91
CA GLN A 4 -10.95 15.47 27.39
C GLN A 4 -10.66 14.18 26.63
N GLN A 5 -11.66 13.29 26.44
CA GLN A 5 -11.43 11.97 25.85
C GLN A 5 -11.87 11.83 24.38
N GLU A 6 -12.77 12.68 23.88
CA GLU A 6 -13.23 12.65 22.47
C GLU A 6 -12.22 13.27 21.50
N GLY A 7 -11.67 14.46 21.80
CA GLY A 7 -10.75 15.16 20.88
C GLY A 7 -9.44 14.41 20.56
N LYS A 8 -8.93 13.59 21.49
CA LYS A 8 -7.71 12.78 21.26
C LYS A 8 -7.94 11.53 20.40
N LYS A 9 -9.18 11.03 20.29
CA LYS A 9 -9.52 9.88 19.44
C LYS A 9 -9.66 10.31 17.98
N GLU A 10 -10.33 11.44 17.73
CA GLU A 10 -10.52 11.98 16.38
C GLU A 10 -9.21 12.46 15.73
N GLU A 11 -8.31 13.12 16.47
CA GLU A 11 -6.99 13.52 15.94
C GLU A 11 -6.15 12.30 15.56
N LYS A 12 -6.10 11.26 16.40
CA LYS A 12 -5.39 10.02 16.08
C LYS A 12 -6.00 9.33 14.86
N GLU A 13 -7.32 9.21 14.78
CA GLU A 13 -7.98 8.54 13.66
C GLU A 13 -7.81 9.31 12.34
N THR A 14 -7.82 10.64 12.39
CA THR A 14 -7.55 11.50 11.22
C THR A 14 -6.08 11.48 10.81
N ASP A 15 -5.14 11.42 11.75
CA ASP A 15 -3.72 11.19 11.45
C ASP A 15 -3.48 9.80 10.85
N TYR A 16 -4.16 8.75 11.33
CA TYR A 16 -4.10 7.42 10.72
C TYR A 16 -4.69 7.40 9.30
N ARG A 17 -5.79 8.12 9.06
CA ARG A 17 -6.35 8.27 7.70
C ARG A 17 -5.44 9.09 6.77
N ARG A 18 -4.71 10.08 7.29
CA ARG A 18 -3.69 10.82 6.53
C ARG A 18 -2.43 9.98 6.28
N LEU A 19 -2.05 9.13 7.24
CA LEU A 19 -0.99 8.13 7.09
C LEU A 19 -1.38 7.04 6.08
N GLN A 20 -2.65 6.67 6.00
CA GLN A 20 -3.16 5.69 5.01
C GLN A 20 -2.96 6.13 3.55
N SER A 21 -2.79 7.43 3.28
CA SER A 21 -2.50 7.93 1.93
C SER A 21 -1.01 7.86 1.56
N TYR A 22 -0.09 7.69 2.53
CA TYR A 22 1.33 7.62 2.23
C TYR A 22 1.85 6.18 2.32
N PRO A 23 2.18 5.53 1.19
CA PRO A 23 2.71 4.17 1.20
C PRO A 23 4.05 4.12 1.94
N LEU A 24 4.15 3.28 2.96
CA LEU A 24 5.37 3.08 3.74
C LEU A 24 6.15 1.87 3.23
N ILE A 25 7.38 2.10 2.76
CA ILE A 25 8.28 1.04 2.32
C ILE A 25 9.06 0.52 3.53
N ARG A 26 8.91 -0.77 3.85
CA ARG A 26 9.70 -1.44 4.89
C ARG A 26 11.14 -1.71 4.44
N HIS A 27 11.31 -2.23 3.23
CA HIS A 27 12.60 -2.51 2.62
C HIS A 27 12.45 -2.54 1.09
N SER A 28 13.47 -2.09 0.37
CA SER A 28 13.55 -2.18 -1.09
C SER A 28 15.01 -2.06 -1.52
N ASP A 29 15.42 -2.91 -2.46
CA ASP A 29 16.70 -2.88 -3.17
C ASP A 29 16.54 -2.39 -4.62
N MET A 30 15.33 -1.95 -5.01
CA MET A 30 15.06 -1.37 -6.31
C MET A 30 15.74 0.00 -6.45
N ASN A 31 16.12 0.34 -7.67
CA ASN A 31 16.57 1.70 -7.98
C ASN A 31 15.43 2.71 -7.76
N GLU A 32 15.78 3.99 -7.63
CA GLU A 32 14.83 5.03 -7.22
C GLU A 32 13.64 5.20 -8.16
N GLU A 33 13.86 5.16 -9.47
CA GLU A 33 12.82 5.29 -10.49
C GLU A 33 11.83 4.12 -10.40
N MET A 34 12.35 2.90 -10.43
CA MET A 34 11.56 1.68 -10.36
C MET A 34 10.80 1.56 -9.03
N ARG A 35 11.44 1.94 -7.91
CA ARG A 35 10.81 1.94 -6.59
C ARG A 35 9.61 2.88 -6.55
N THR A 36 9.78 4.09 -7.06
CA THR A 36 8.73 5.13 -7.06
C THR A 36 7.55 4.68 -7.92
N GLU A 37 7.82 4.19 -9.12
CA GLU A 37 6.78 3.71 -10.03
C GLU A 37 6.04 2.48 -9.48
N THR A 38 6.76 1.54 -8.87
CA THR A 38 6.16 0.37 -8.22
C THR A 38 5.27 0.78 -7.05
N MET A 39 5.69 1.77 -6.27
CA MET A 39 4.94 2.27 -5.13
C MET A 39 3.62 2.93 -5.57
N GLU A 40 3.66 3.79 -6.59
CA GLU A 40 2.46 4.43 -7.14
C GLU A 40 1.48 3.40 -7.74
N LEU A 41 2.03 2.38 -8.42
CA LEU A 41 1.26 1.26 -8.95
C LEU A 41 0.55 0.48 -7.83
N CYS A 42 1.25 0.18 -6.74
CA CYS A 42 0.68 -0.53 -5.59
C CYS A 42 -0.46 0.27 -4.94
N VAL A 43 -0.29 1.58 -4.73
CA VAL A 43 -1.36 2.45 -4.20
C VAL A 43 -2.57 2.39 -5.12
N THR A 44 -2.36 2.64 -6.42
CA THR A 44 -3.43 2.64 -7.43
C THR A 44 -4.19 1.31 -7.47
N ALA A 45 -3.47 0.18 -7.46
CA ALA A 45 -4.08 -1.14 -7.51
C ALA A 45 -4.89 -1.44 -6.24
N CYS A 46 -4.36 -1.09 -5.07
CA CYS A 46 -5.02 -1.30 -3.78
C CYS A 46 -6.27 -0.42 -3.61
N GLU A 47 -6.24 0.83 -4.09
CA GLU A 47 -7.42 1.71 -4.06
C GLU A 47 -8.50 1.22 -5.04
N LYS A 48 -8.09 0.87 -6.27
CA LYS A 48 -9.00 0.41 -7.33
C LYS A 48 -9.68 -0.92 -6.99
N PHE A 49 -8.97 -1.82 -6.31
CA PHE A 49 -9.46 -3.15 -5.96
C PHE A 49 -9.44 -3.40 -4.45
N SER A 50 -9.90 -2.41 -3.68
CA SER A 50 -9.93 -2.44 -2.21
C SER A 50 -10.67 -3.65 -1.59
N ASN A 51 -11.58 -4.28 -2.33
CA ASN A 51 -12.31 -5.49 -1.92
C ASN A 51 -11.86 -6.77 -2.62
N ASN A 52 -10.86 -6.71 -3.51
CA ASN A 52 -10.39 -7.86 -4.29
C ASN A 52 -8.86 -7.86 -4.46
N ASN A 53 -8.18 -8.41 -3.44
CA ASN A 53 -6.72 -8.50 -3.39
C ASN A 53 -6.12 -9.32 -4.54
N GLU A 54 -6.82 -10.36 -5.00
CA GLU A 54 -6.36 -11.19 -6.13
C GLU A 54 -6.23 -10.35 -7.40
N THR A 55 -7.22 -9.49 -7.67
CA THR A 55 -7.21 -8.60 -8.84
C THR A 55 -6.15 -7.50 -8.70
N ALA A 56 -5.95 -6.97 -7.49
CA ALA A 56 -4.86 -6.03 -7.21
C ALA A 56 -3.49 -6.65 -7.50
N ALA A 57 -3.23 -7.84 -6.94
CA ALA A 57 -1.98 -8.57 -7.14
C ALA A 57 -1.74 -8.89 -8.62
N LYS A 58 -2.79 -9.31 -9.35
CA LYS A 58 -2.72 -9.58 -10.79
C LYS A 58 -2.32 -8.33 -11.57
N MET A 59 -2.95 -7.19 -11.31
CA MET A 59 -2.62 -5.92 -11.97
C MET A 59 -1.17 -5.51 -11.72
N ILE A 60 -0.71 -5.61 -10.46
CA ILE A 60 0.67 -5.26 -10.10
C ILE A 60 1.63 -6.15 -10.88
N LYS A 61 1.43 -7.47 -10.83
CA LYS A 61 2.26 -8.44 -11.55
C LYS A 61 2.32 -8.15 -13.05
N GLU A 62 1.18 -8.08 -13.72
CA GLU A 62 1.12 -7.92 -15.18
C GLU A 62 1.76 -6.60 -15.63
N THR A 63 1.62 -5.54 -14.84
CA THR A 63 2.21 -4.24 -15.15
C THR A 63 3.74 -4.28 -14.99
N MET A 64 4.23 -4.91 -13.91
CA MET A 64 5.67 -5.05 -13.67
C MET A 64 6.33 -5.97 -14.70
N ASP A 65 5.71 -7.10 -15.04
CA ASP A 65 6.15 -8.00 -16.11
C ASP A 65 6.32 -7.25 -17.43
N LYS A 66 5.36 -6.38 -17.77
CA LYS A 66 5.39 -5.60 -19.01
C LYS A 66 6.47 -4.51 -19.02
N LYS A 67 6.71 -3.83 -17.88
CA LYS A 67 7.65 -2.70 -17.80
C LYS A 67 9.09 -3.13 -17.58
N PHE A 68 9.30 -4.10 -16.71
CA PHE A 68 10.64 -4.45 -16.20
C PHE A 68 11.07 -5.87 -16.59
N GLY A 69 10.26 -6.57 -17.40
CA GLY A 69 10.54 -7.91 -17.89
C GLY A 69 10.04 -9.01 -16.97
N ALA A 70 9.62 -10.13 -17.55
CA ALA A 70 9.16 -11.30 -16.80
C ALA A 70 10.32 -12.00 -16.06
N SER A 71 10.10 -12.68 -14.92
CA SER A 71 8.82 -13.06 -14.29
C SER A 71 8.67 -12.48 -12.88
N TRP A 72 7.75 -11.52 -12.72
CA TRP A 72 7.40 -10.90 -11.45
C TRP A 72 6.44 -11.75 -10.63
N HIS A 73 6.59 -11.65 -9.31
CA HIS A 73 5.73 -12.27 -8.33
C HIS A 73 5.20 -11.17 -7.40
N ALA A 74 3.88 -11.08 -7.26
CA ALA A 74 3.22 -10.09 -6.40
C ALA A 74 2.33 -10.79 -5.39
N VAL A 75 2.41 -10.37 -4.12
CA VAL A 75 1.59 -10.87 -3.02
C VAL A 75 0.92 -9.68 -2.35
N VAL A 76 -0.41 -9.71 -2.25
CA VAL A 76 -1.21 -8.66 -1.60
C VAL A 76 -2.05 -9.32 -0.51
N ALA A 77 -1.94 -8.79 0.71
CA ALA A 77 -2.70 -9.23 1.86
C ALA A 77 -3.13 -8.03 2.69
N LYS A 78 -4.29 -8.13 3.33
CA LYS A 78 -4.85 -7.06 4.16
C LYS A 78 -4.09 -6.92 5.47
N ASP A 79 -3.72 -8.05 6.06
CA ASP A 79 -2.97 -8.14 7.30
C ASP A 79 -1.87 -9.19 7.10
N MET A 80 -0.61 -8.77 7.20
CA MET A 80 0.56 -9.64 7.17
C MET A 80 1.38 -9.35 8.43
N ASP A 81 1.35 -10.27 9.39
CA ASP A 81 2.31 -10.27 10.49
C ASP A 81 3.61 -10.91 10.03
N SER A 82 4.64 -10.10 9.80
CA SER A 82 6.01 -10.60 9.68
C SER A 82 6.54 -10.86 11.10
N LYS A 83 6.57 -12.13 11.52
CA LYS A 83 7.31 -12.55 12.72
C LYS A 83 8.81 -12.42 12.54
#